data_AF-A0A851ZB85-F1
#
_entry.id   AF-A0A851ZB85-F1
#
_cell.length_a   1.000
_cell.length_b   1.000
_cell.length_c   1.000
_cell.angle_alpha   90.00
_cell.angle_beta   90.00
_cell.angle_gamma   90.00
#
_symmetry.space_group_name_H-M   'P 1'
#
loop_
_entity.id
_entity.type
_entity.pdbx_description
1 polymer ?
#
loop_
_entity_poly.entity_id
_entity_poly.type
_entity_poly.pdbx_seq_one_letter_code
_entity_poly.pdbx_strand_id
1 'polypeptide(L)'
;NGAICIQPCSPSFHGETSFVCQDRKWQMFTDACASLDVQSLFQPGDGAKYFGSDDHGNSNCQADFSCIIPDILSSPAIPGNIADIVELLKKISLLLSENVNRGKMQSYSRIANHILNSSIISNWAFVKDRNASLILLDSVNLFAGKLLLRNGSESIQEHFISTKGYSIHKNTSGKSFHFSMEFNNTGNITGHVVIPEEELLKLPKTSKAISIAFPTLGVIMETNRLDPVFVNGMVLSVSLPEELRHILLTFEKVNKLENVKAQCVGWHSTERRWDIRACKMKSDNLSSVVCICRHHRRTFKSFSILMSPTTLRNGVLDYVTRVGLGLSIFSLVLCLIIEAFVWHHVTKTEITYMRHFCLVNIATSLLVADVLFILAAIVHNTALNYQLCVAATFFLHFFYLALFFWMFALGLLILYGLLLIFIKITRSVFIATALSIGYGCPLVISILTVAVTEPKNGYLRSGACWLNWYETKALLAFVVPALSIIVVNVMVVIVVVVKTGRSSVGEGCKSQDLRNMIRISKNVALLTPLLGLTWGFGLATIVDSHSLAFHITFALLNAFQGFFILLFGTLLDRKTREALRMNCLSSKRKCSLAK
;
A
#
# COMPACT_ATOMS: atom_id res chain seq x y z
N ASN A 1 22.03 15.37 7.18
CA ASN A 1 21.23 14.50 6.29
C ASN A 1 21.54 14.85 4.84
N GLY A 2 21.77 13.84 4.00
CA GLY A 2 22.09 13.97 2.58
C GLY A 2 23.58 14.07 2.22
N ALA A 3 24.49 14.11 3.21
CA ALA A 3 25.93 14.09 2.94
C ALA A 3 26.36 12.72 2.40
N ILE A 4 27.27 12.71 1.42
CA ILE A 4 27.82 11.50 0.82
C ILE A 4 29.28 11.35 1.30
N CYS A 5 29.64 10.15 1.74
CA CYS A 5 31.00 9.79 2.09
C CYS A 5 31.44 8.66 1.16
N ILE A 6 32.64 8.77 0.59
CA ILE A 6 33.22 7.78 -0.31
C ILE A 6 34.44 7.19 0.38
N GLN A 7 34.53 5.87 0.42
CA GLN A 7 35.64 5.14 1.03
C GLN A 7 36.24 4.17 0.01
N PRO A 8 37.58 4.17 -0.18
CA PRO A 8 38.23 3.19 -1.04
C PRO A 8 38.06 1.77 -0.49
N CYS A 9 38.00 0.80 -1.39
CA CYS A 9 37.89 -0.60 -1.03
C CYS A 9 39.14 -1.12 -0.30
N SER A 10 39.00 -2.26 0.38
CA SER A 10 40.14 -2.95 0.99
C SER A 10 41.17 -3.34 -0.09
N PRO A 11 42.46 -3.50 0.23
CA PRO A 11 43.53 -3.68 -0.77
C PRO A 11 43.34 -4.85 -1.74
N SER A 12 42.55 -5.87 -1.37
CA SER A 12 42.21 -7.02 -2.21
C SER A 12 41.06 -6.78 -3.20
N PHE A 13 40.46 -5.59 -3.18
CA PHE A 13 39.34 -5.19 -4.02
C PHE A 13 39.65 -3.83 -4.67
N HIS A 14 39.23 -3.65 -5.91
CA HIS A 14 39.28 -2.35 -6.58
C HIS A 14 37.90 -1.66 -6.52
N GLY A 15 37.89 -0.33 -6.63
CA GLY A 15 36.67 0.48 -6.58
C GLY A 15 36.49 1.24 -5.26
N GLU A 16 35.25 1.67 -5.02
CA GLU A 16 34.89 2.53 -3.88
C GLU A 16 33.49 2.18 -3.35
N THR A 17 33.28 2.40 -2.06
CA THR A 17 31.97 2.33 -1.40
C THR A 17 31.46 3.74 -1.12
N SER A 18 30.17 3.98 -1.36
CA SER A 18 29.53 5.26 -1.03
C SER A 18 28.49 5.08 0.06
N PHE A 19 28.51 5.96 1.05
CA PHE A 19 27.55 6.04 2.13
C PHE A 19 26.78 7.35 2.06
N VAL A 20 25.50 7.30 2.37
CA VAL A 20 24.65 8.49 2.53
C VAL A 20 24.27 8.66 4.00
N CYS A 21 24.42 9.87 4.53
CA CYS A 21 24.01 10.19 5.89
C CYS A 21 22.51 10.46 5.91
N GLN A 22 21.72 9.50 6.39
CA GLN A 22 20.28 9.62 6.57
C GLN A 22 19.97 9.45 8.07
N ASP A 23 19.23 10.40 8.64
CA ASP A 23 18.89 10.42 10.07
C ASP A 23 20.09 10.34 11.03
N ARG A 24 21.13 11.11 10.73
CA ARG A 24 22.42 11.11 11.48
C ARG A 24 23.10 9.74 11.54
N LYS A 25 22.71 8.78 10.70
CA LYS A 25 23.36 7.49 10.52
C LYS A 25 23.89 7.38 9.10
N TRP A 26 25.11 6.85 8.97
CA TRP A 26 25.65 6.50 7.67
C TRP A 26 25.03 5.18 7.22
N GLN A 27 24.38 5.19 6.06
CA GLN A 27 23.85 3.99 5.42
C GLN A 27 24.59 3.78 4.11
N MET A 28 24.89 2.52 3.79
CA MET A 28 25.53 2.17 2.53
C MET A 28 24.57 2.47 1.38
N PHE A 29 25.01 3.29 0.43
CA PHE A 29 24.22 3.74 -0.71
C PHE A 29 24.58 2.96 -1.98
N THR A 30 25.88 2.75 -2.22
CA THR A 30 26.38 1.92 -3.32
C THR A 30 27.67 1.21 -2.90
N ASP A 31 27.86 -0.01 -3.36
CA ASP A 31 29.10 -0.75 -3.21
C ASP A 31 29.65 -1.10 -4.60
N ALA A 32 30.78 -0.50 -4.96
CA ALA A 32 31.49 -0.81 -6.21
C ALA A 32 32.79 -1.56 -5.95
N CYS A 33 32.96 -2.18 -4.78
CA CYS A 33 34.09 -3.05 -4.52
C CYS A 33 33.97 -4.33 -5.34
N ALA A 34 34.99 -4.58 -6.17
CA ALA A 34 35.07 -5.75 -7.01
C ALA A 34 36.43 -6.44 -6.84
N SER A 35 36.42 -7.76 -6.86
CA SER A 35 37.63 -8.59 -6.91
C SER A 35 37.88 -9.11 -8.32
N LEU A 36 36.86 -9.10 -9.19
CA LEU A 36 36.92 -9.61 -10.55
C LEU A 36 37.33 -8.49 -11.50
N ASP A 37 38.52 -8.57 -12.11
CA ASP A 37 38.89 -7.65 -13.19
C ASP A 37 38.44 -8.21 -14.54
N VAL A 38 37.26 -7.80 -14.99
CA VAL A 38 36.71 -8.19 -16.29
C VAL A 38 37.54 -7.67 -17.46
N GLN A 39 38.32 -6.61 -17.29
CA GLN A 39 39.13 -6.04 -18.37
C GLN A 39 40.35 -6.91 -18.66
N SER A 40 40.94 -7.52 -17.63
CA SER A 40 42.00 -8.52 -17.76
C SER A 40 41.56 -9.78 -18.53
N LEU A 41 40.28 -10.14 -18.48
CA LEU A 41 39.73 -11.29 -19.23
C LEU A 41 39.65 -11.04 -20.75
N PHE A 42 39.78 -9.80 -21.20
CA PHE A 42 39.66 -9.40 -22.62
C PHE A 42 40.95 -8.87 -23.24
N GLN A 43 42.02 -8.63 -22.48
CA GLN A 43 43.26 -8.06 -23.03
C GLN A 43 44.22 -9.13 -23.60
N PRO A 44 44.77 -8.92 -24.81
CA PRO A 44 45.90 -9.68 -25.31
C PRO A 44 47.22 -8.99 -24.91
N GLY A 45 47.99 -9.55 -23.97
CA GLY A 45 49.37 -9.08 -23.68
C GLY A 45 49.99 -9.55 -22.35
N ASP A 46 51.22 -10.07 -22.45
CA ASP A 46 52.22 -10.50 -21.43
C ASP A 46 51.90 -11.60 -20.41
N GLY A 47 50.69 -12.12 -20.42
CA GLY A 47 50.36 -13.35 -19.71
C GLY A 47 49.05 -13.91 -20.23
N ALA A 48 49.04 -14.35 -21.50
CA ALA A 48 47.86 -14.93 -22.12
C ALA A 48 47.42 -16.18 -21.33
N LYS A 49 46.45 -16.03 -20.41
CA LYS A 49 45.79 -17.20 -19.83
C LYS A 49 44.69 -17.75 -20.73
N TYR A 50 44.03 -16.93 -21.56
CA TYR A 50 42.85 -17.39 -22.31
C TYR A 50 42.64 -16.82 -23.72
N PHE A 51 43.39 -15.81 -24.16
CA PHE A 51 43.21 -15.17 -25.47
C PHE A 51 44.49 -15.08 -26.32
N GLY A 52 45.50 -15.91 -26.03
CA GLY A 52 46.72 -16.05 -26.84
C GLY A 52 47.15 -17.52 -26.94
N SER A 53 47.60 -17.90 -28.12
CA SER A 53 48.19 -19.20 -28.45
C SER A 53 49.48 -19.43 -27.65
N ASP A 54 49.53 -20.47 -26.81
CA ASP A 54 50.44 -21.61 -27.05
C ASP A 54 50.42 -22.69 -25.95
N ASP A 55 50.63 -23.90 -26.47
CA ASP A 55 51.07 -25.19 -25.92
C ASP A 55 50.55 -25.78 -24.61
N HIS A 56 49.99 -26.99 -24.80
CA HIS A 56 49.65 -28.02 -23.81
C HIS A 56 48.43 -27.78 -22.91
N GLY A 57 47.22 -27.88 -23.51
CA GLY A 57 46.00 -28.17 -22.74
C GLY A 57 44.67 -27.67 -23.30
N ASN A 58 44.30 -28.10 -24.52
CA ASN A 58 42.93 -28.22 -25.04
C ASN A 58 41.79 -27.36 -24.40
N SER A 59 41.61 -26.11 -24.83
CA SER A 59 40.31 -25.56 -25.27
C SER A 59 40.45 -24.11 -25.75
N ASN A 60 39.99 -23.81 -26.96
CA ASN A 60 40.01 -22.46 -27.51
C ASN A 60 38.91 -21.65 -26.79
N CYS A 61 39.26 -20.71 -25.89
CA CYS A 61 38.27 -20.04 -25.02
C CYS A 61 37.15 -19.32 -25.81
N GLN A 62 37.43 -18.87 -27.03
CA GLN A 62 36.46 -18.25 -27.93
C GLN A 62 35.38 -19.21 -28.44
N ALA A 63 35.61 -20.54 -28.36
CA ALA A 63 34.69 -21.54 -28.87
C ALA A 63 33.40 -21.64 -28.04
N ASP A 64 33.50 -21.55 -26.71
CA ASP A 64 32.38 -21.75 -25.80
C ASP A 64 32.43 -20.92 -24.50
N PHE A 65 33.44 -20.07 -24.28
CA PHE A 65 33.62 -19.29 -23.04
C PHE A 65 33.76 -20.15 -21.77
N SER A 66 34.04 -21.45 -21.89
CA SER A 66 34.18 -22.34 -20.73
C SER A 66 35.33 -21.93 -19.81
N CYS A 67 36.35 -21.28 -20.38
CA CYS A 67 37.58 -20.93 -19.69
C CYS A 67 37.41 -19.87 -18.58
N ILE A 68 36.45 -18.95 -18.72
CA ILE A 68 36.21 -17.86 -17.76
C ILE A 68 35.25 -18.27 -16.64
N ILE A 69 34.54 -19.40 -16.79
CA ILE A 69 33.51 -19.84 -15.84
C ILE A 69 34.09 -20.11 -14.44
N PRO A 70 35.22 -20.84 -14.27
CA PRO A 70 35.75 -21.14 -12.94
C PRO A 70 36.06 -19.89 -12.13
N ASP A 71 36.69 -18.89 -12.76
CA ASP A 71 37.04 -17.63 -12.10
C ASP A 71 35.77 -16.89 -11.64
N ILE A 72 34.75 -16.82 -12.50
CA ILE A 72 33.46 -16.18 -12.16
C ILE A 72 32.75 -16.92 -11.03
N LEU A 73 32.64 -18.25 -11.11
CA LEU A 73 31.93 -19.04 -10.09
C LEU A 73 32.68 -19.06 -8.75
N SER A 74 34.00 -18.89 -8.75
CA SER A 74 34.80 -18.74 -7.52
C SER A 74 34.69 -17.33 -6.91
N SER A 75 34.33 -16.34 -7.72
CA SER A 75 34.21 -14.96 -7.25
C SER A 75 32.97 -14.76 -6.37
N PRO A 76 33.09 -14.01 -5.25
CA PRO A 76 31.95 -13.73 -4.39
C PRO A 76 30.96 -12.84 -5.13
N ALA A 77 29.66 -13.12 -5.02
CA ALA A 77 28.60 -12.35 -5.66
C ALA A 77 28.27 -11.05 -4.91
N ILE A 78 29.29 -10.22 -4.69
CA ILE A 78 29.19 -8.88 -4.11
C ILE A 78 28.73 -7.86 -5.18
N PRO A 79 28.17 -6.69 -4.79
CA PRO A 79 27.57 -5.76 -5.73
C PRO A 79 28.49 -5.28 -6.86
N GLY A 80 29.79 -5.05 -6.58
CA GLY A 80 30.77 -4.70 -7.63
C GLY A 80 30.97 -5.82 -8.65
N ASN A 81 31.25 -7.05 -8.20
CA ASN A 81 31.39 -8.21 -9.09
C ASN A 81 30.11 -8.47 -9.91
N ILE A 82 28.91 -8.26 -9.33
CA ILE A 82 27.65 -8.35 -10.08
C ILE A 82 27.64 -7.35 -11.24
N ALA A 83 28.01 -6.10 -11.00
CA ALA A 83 28.07 -5.07 -12.04
C ALA A 83 29.04 -5.45 -13.17
N ASP A 84 30.22 -5.97 -12.80
CA ASP A 84 31.24 -6.39 -13.76
C ASP A 84 30.78 -7.59 -14.59
N ILE A 85 30.14 -8.59 -13.98
CA ILE A 85 29.57 -9.74 -14.68
C ILE A 85 28.45 -9.31 -15.64
N VAL A 86 27.61 -8.34 -15.26
CA VAL A 86 26.57 -7.79 -16.16
C VAL A 86 27.21 -7.12 -17.37
N GLU A 87 28.26 -6.32 -17.19
CA GLU A 87 28.96 -5.67 -18.31
C GLU A 87 29.71 -6.70 -19.18
N LEU A 88 30.26 -7.74 -18.59
CA LEU A 88 30.85 -8.90 -19.30
C LEU A 88 29.81 -9.57 -20.19
N LEU A 89 28.64 -9.93 -19.64
CA LEU A 89 27.54 -10.57 -20.37
C LEU A 89 27.03 -9.69 -21.53
N LYS A 90 26.98 -8.37 -21.33
CA LYS A 90 26.67 -7.40 -22.37
C LYS A 90 27.72 -7.38 -23.47
N LYS A 91 29.01 -7.31 -23.13
CA LYS A 91 30.11 -7.36 -24.11
C LYS A 91 30.08 -8.64 -24.93
N ILE A 92 29.89 -9.80 -24.29
CA ILE A 92 29.75 -11.09 -25.00
C ILE A 92 28.54 -11.05 -25.95
N SER A 93 27.41 -10.49 -25.52
CA SER A 93 26.20 -10.38 -26.34
C SER A 93 26.34 -9.46 -27.56
N LEU A 94 27.21 -8.44 -27.48
CA LEU A 94 27.46 -7.49 -28.57
C LEU A 94 28.59 -7.94 -29.50
N LEU A 95 29.74 -8.29 -28.94
CA LEU A 95 31.00 -8.48 -29.68
C LEU A 95 31.25 -9.92 -30.16
N LEU A 96 30.76 -10.92 -29.43
CA LEU A 96 31.15 -12.34 -29.63
C LEU A 96 29.96 -13.23 -30.00
N SER A 97 28.86 -12.62 -30.42
CA SER A 97 27.55 -13.26 -30.53
C SER A 97 27.24 -13.86 -31.91
N GLU A 98 28.24 -13.99 -32.78
CA GLU A 98 28.06 -14.69 -34.06
C GLU A 98 27.94 -16.20 -33.84
N ASN A 99 26.92 -16.79 -34.48
CA ASN A 99 26.67 -18.23 -34.52
C ASN A 99 26.66 -18.88 -33.12
N VAL A 100 25.73 -18.45 -32.25
CA VAL A 100 25.58 -19.00 -30.89
C VAL A 100 25.14 -20.46 -30.97
N ASN A 101 26.00 -21.38 -30.53
CA ASN A 101 25.72 -22.80 -30.44
C ASN A 101 25.25 -23.16 -29.00
N ARG A 102 24.87 -24.43 -28.78
CA ARG A 102 24.46 -24.93 -27.47
C ARG A 102 25.52 -24.72 -26.39
N GLY A 103 26.80 -24.97 -26.70
CA GLY A 103 27.92 -24.80 -25.75
C GLY A 103 28.09 -23.36 -25.28
N LYS A 104 28.16 -22.40 -26.21
CA LYS A 104 28.20 -20.96 -25.94
C LYS A 104 27.00 -20.51 -25.10
N MET A 105 25.80 -20.99 -25.43
CA MET A 105 24.58 -20.65 -24.68
C MET A 105 24.59 -21.23 -23.27
N GLN A 106 25.11 -22.44 -23.10
CA GLN A 106 25.23 -23.08 -21.78
C GLN A 106 26.22 -22.32 -20.90
N SER A 107 27.41 -22.00 -21.40
CA SER A 107 28.40 -21.20 -20.67
C SER A 107 27.86 -19.81 -20.29
N TYR A 108 27.20 -19.14 -21.24
CA TYR A 108 26.56 -17.84 -20.97
C TYR A 108 25.47 -17.95 -19.89
N SER A 109 24.64 -19.00 -19.96
CA SER A 109 23.59 -19.26 -18.97
C SER A 109 24.16 -19.54 -17.59
N ARG A 110 25.29 -20.26 -17.48
CA ARG A 110 25.98 -20.50 -16.20
C ARG A 110 26.48 -19.22 -15.55
N ILE A 111 27.07 -18.32 -16.34
CA ILE A 111 27.53 -17.00 -15.87
C ILE A 111 26.33 -16.18 -15.37
N ALA A 112 25.24 -16.12 -16.14
CA ALA A 112 24.02 -15.42 -15.72
C ALA A 112 23.36 -16.06 -14.48
N ASN A 113 23.37 -17.39 -14.38
CA ASN A 113 22.81 -18.12 -13.25
C ASN A 113 23.50 -17.75 -11.92
N HIS A 114 24.82 -17.51 -11.95
CA HIS A 114 25.60 -17.08 -10.77
C HIS A 114 25.02 -15.82 -10.13
N ILE A 115 24.67 -14.81 -10.94
CA ILE A 115 24.16 -13.51 -10.48
C ILE A 115 22.63 -13.47 -10.30
N LEU A 116 21.91 -14.48 -10.77
CA LEU A 116 20.45 -14.63 -10.62
C LEU A 116 20.04 -15.47 -9.40
N ASN A 117 21.00 -15.96 -8.63
CA ASN A 117 20.75 -16.82 -7.47
C ASN A 117 19.90 -16.10 -6.41
N SER A 118 18.90 -16.80 -5.86
CA SER A 118 17.98 -16.24 -4.86
C SER A 118 18.68 -15.74 -3.59
N SER A 119 19.79 -16.37 -3.19
CA SER A 119 20.55 -16.02 -1.98
C SER A 119 21.27 -14.66 -2.06
N ILE A 120 21.44 -14.10 -3.25
CA ILE A 120 22.22 -12.88 -3.49
C ILE A 120 21.36 -11.71 -3.98
N ILE A 121 20.03 -11.88 -4.05
CA ILE A 121 19.10 -10.83 -4.51
C ILE A 121 19.27 -9.53 -3.70
N SER A 122 19.54 -9.63 -2.40
CA SER A 122 19.78 -8.45 -1.55
C SER A 122 20.97 -7.60 -1.99
N ASN A 123 21.99 -8.21 -2.62
CA ASN A 123 23.19 -7.51 -3.06
C ASN A 123 22.91 -6.62 -4.27
N TRP A 124 21.90 -6.96 -5.09
CA TRP A 124 21.47 -6.14 -6.22
C TRP A 124 21.00 -4.74 -5.83
N ALA A 125 20.53 -4.55 -4.59
CA ALA A 125 20.09 -3.25 -4.08
C ALA A 125 21.23 -2.21 -3.98
N PHE A 126 22.48 -2.67 -3.89
CA PHE A 126 23.66 -1.81 -3.70
C PHE A 126 24.52 -1.66 -4.96
N VAL A 127 24.10 -2.27 -6.07
CA VAL A 127 24.81 -2.17 -7.36
C VAL A 127 24.77 -0.72 -7.84
N LYS A 128 25.95 -0.18 -8.17
CA LYS A 128 26.13 1.23 -8.55
C LYS A 128 25.29 1.64 -9.77
N ASP A 129 25.23 0.81 -10.82
CA ASP A 129 24.39 1.07 -11.98
C ASP A 129 22.96 0.57 -11.76
N ARG A 130 22.02 1.51 -11.61
CA ARG A 130 20.59 1.21 -11.44
C ARG A 130 19.96 0.50 -12.64
N ASN A 131 20.59 0.57 -13.82
CA ASN A 131 20.13 -0.11 -15.02
C ASN A 131 20.73 -1.51 -15.19
N ALA A 132 21.59 -1.99 -14.29
CA ALA A 132 22.28 -3.27 -14.44
C ALA A 132 21.32 -4.46 -14.69
N SER A 133 20.20 -4.52 -13.97
CA SER A 133 19.19 -5.57 -14.17
C SER A 133 18.51 -5.50 -15.54
N LEU A 134 18.35 -4.29 -16.08
CA LEU A 134 17.80 -4.05 -17.42
C LEU A 134 18.80 -4.46 -18.50
N ILE A 135 20.07 -4.07 -18.31
CA ILE A 135 21.19 -4.45 -19.19
C ILE A 135 21.31 -5.97 -19.24
N LEU A 136 21.20 -6.65 -18.11
CA LEU A 136 21.20 -8.11 -18.05
C LEU A 136 20.07 -8.72 -18.90
N LEU A 137 18.83 -8.26 -18.70
CA LEU A 137 17.68 -8.73 -19.44
C LEU A 137 17.86 -8.56 -20.96
N ASP A 138 18.28 -7.37 -21.39
CA ASP A 138 18.48 -7.06 -22.80
C ASP A 138 19.65 -7.86 -23.42
N SER A 139 20.74 -8.05 -22.66
CA SER A 139 21.92 -8.81 -23.09
C SER A 139 21.59 -10.30 -23.28
N VAL A 140 20.88 -10.89 -22.32
CA VAL A 140 20.43 -12.28 -22.42
C VAL A 140 19.47 -12.47 -23.59
N ASN A 141 18.50 -11.56 -23.76
CA ASN A 141 17.55 -11.60 -24.87
C ASN A 141 18.24 -11.48 -26.24
N LEU A 142 19.26 -10.61 -26.33
CA LEU A 142 20.03 -10.42 -27.56
C LEU A 142 20.85 -11.68 -27.89
N PHE A 143 21.55 -12.24 -26.90
CA PHE A 143 22.41 -13.40 -27.09
C PHE A 143 21.59 -14.66 -27.42
N ALA A 144 20.54 -14.93 -26.65
CA ALA A 144 19.63 -16.05 -26.88
C ALA A 144 18.94 -15.93 -28.25
N GLY A 145 18.57 -14.73 -28.69
CA GLY A 145 17.97 -14.50 -30.01
C GLY A 145 18.84 -14.94 -31.20
N LYS A 146 20.16 -15.12 -30.99
CA LYS A 146 21.13 -15.57 -32.00
C LYS A 146 21.42 -17.08 -31.93
N LEU A 147 20.73 -17.84 -31.06
CA LEU A 147 20.89 -19.28 -30.92
C LEU A 147 20.56 -20.04 -32.22
N LEU A 148 21.44 -20.98 -32.57
CA LEU A 148 21.27 -21.91 -33.67
C LEU A 148 20.57 -23.18 -33.19
N LEU A 149 19.51 -23.58 -33.90
CA LEU A 149 18.73 -24.78 -33.60
C LEU A 149 19.11 -25.89 -34.59
N ARG A 150 20.18 -26.64 -34.32
CA ARG A 150 20.69 -27.66 -35.27
C ARG A 150 19.71 -28.82 -35.49
N ASN A 151 19.06 -29.28 -34.43
CA ASN A 151 18.12 -30.41 -34.47
C ASN A 151 16.65 -29.97 -34.41
N GLY A 152 16.35 -28.73 -34.80
CA GLY A 152 14.99 -28.17 -34.73
C GLY A 152 14.48 -27.85 -33.33
N SER A 153 15.21 -28.22 -32.27
CA SER A 153 14.94 -27.81 -30.89
C SER A 153 16.21 -27.77 -30.05
N GLU A 154 16.26 -26.87 -29.08
CA GLU A 154 17.33 -26.77 -28.08
C GLU A 154 16.71 -26.46 -26.71
N SER A 155 17.28 -27.04 -25.66
CA SER A 155 16.88 -26.76 -24.27
C SER A 155 18.13 -26.67 -23.40
N ILE A 156 18.32 -25.52 -22.79
CA ILE A 156 19.41 -25.21 -21.84
C ILE A 156 18.74 -24.83 -20.53
N GLN A 157 19.05 -25.55 -19.46
CA GLN A 157 18.42 -25.35 -18.16
C GLN A 157 19.49 -25.21 -17.08
N GLU A 158 19.48 -24.06 -16.42
CA GLU A 158 20.18 -23.79 -15.17
C GLU A 158 19.11 -23.51 -14.08
N HIS A 159 19.50 -23.39 -12.81
CA HIS A 159 18.53 -23.24 -11.70
C HIS A 159 17.69 -21.96 -11.79
N PHE A 160 18.32 -20.84 -12.12
CA PHE A 160 17.70 -19.50 -12.12
C PHE A 160 17.58 -18.88 -13.53
N ILE A 161 17.84 -19.66 -14.57
CA ILE A 161 17.62 -19.28 -15.96
C ILE A 161 17.44 -20.52 -16.83
N SER A 162 16.38 -20.55 -17.63
CA SER A 162 16.16 -21.64 -18.60
C SER A 162 15.83 -21.06 -19.97
N THR A 163 16.52 -21.54 -21.00
CA THR A 163 16.29 -21.17 -22.40
C THR A 163 15.83 -22.37 -23.20
N LYS A 164 14.73 -22.22 -23.93
CA LYS A 164 14.19 -23.22 -24.84
C LYS A 164 13.96 -22.61 -26.21
N GLY A 165 14.27 -23.36 -27.26
CA GLY A 165 14.09 -22.92 -28.64
C GLY A 165 13.52 -24.03 -29.52
N TYR A 166 12.63 -23.66 -30.44
CA TYR A 166 12.03 -24.55 -31.43
C TYR A 166 12.03 -23.91 -32.81
N SER A 167 12.26 -24.72 -33.84
CA SER A 167 11.97 -24.36 -35.22
C SER A 167 10.46 -24.50 -35.47
N ILE A 168 9.83 -23.42 -35.88
CA ILE A 168 8.39 -23.31 -36.10
C ILE A 168 8.09 -23.07 -37.57
N HIS A 169 7.03 -23.69 -38.08
CA HIS A 169 6.55 -23.56 -39.46
C HIS A 169 5.02 -23.71 -39.51
N LYS A 170 4.42 -23.43 -40.67
CA LYS A 170 2.96 -23.36 -40.86
C LYS A 170 2.18 -24.59 -40.37
N ASN A 171 2.75 -25.78 -40.56
CA ASN A 171 2.12 -27.07 -40.21
C ASN A 171 2.59 -27.63 -38.86
N THR A 172 3.30 -26.84 -38.05
CA THR A 172 3.68 -27.29 -36.71
C THR A 172 2.42 -27.34 -35.84
N SER A 173 2.12 -28.50 -35.24
CA SER A 173 1.09 -28.59 -34.20
C SER A 173 1.46 -27.69 -33.02
N GLY A 174 0.47 -27.08 -32.38
CA GLY A 174 0.67 -26.03 -31.36
C GLY A 174 1.84 -26.31 -30.42
N LYS A 175 2.93 -25.54 -30.56
CA LYS A 175 4.12 -25.69 -29.71
C LYS A 175 3.95 -24.88 -28.44
N SER A 176 4.24 -25.53 -27.32
CA SER A 176 4.29 -24.90 -26.01
C SER A 176 5.70 -24.99 -25.43
N PHE A 177 6.14 -23.91 -24.79
CA PHE A 177 7.31 -23.90 -23.93
C PHE A 177 6.82 -24.06 -22.50
N HIS A 178 7.27 -25.11 -21.83
CA HIS A 178 6.97 -25.39 -20.43
C HIS A 178 8.20 -25.15 -19.57
N PHE A 179 8.09 -24.31 -18.54
CA PHE A 179 9.14 -24.04 -17.58
C PHE A 179 8.67 -24.43 -16.18
N SER A 180 9.54 -25.12 -15.44
CA SER A 180 9.36 -25.43 -14.01
C SER A 180 10.70 -25.20 -13.35
N MET A 181 10.77 -24.24 -12.44
CA MET A 181 12.01 -23.76 -11.84
C MET A 181 11.79 -23.51 -10.36
N GLU A 182 12.81 -23.75 -9.55
CA GLU A 182 12.75 -23.50 -8.11
C GLU A 182 12.72 -22.00 -7.81
N PHE A 183 11.90 -21.58 -6.84
CA PHE A 183 11.85 -20.20 -6.36
C PHE A 183 11.92 -20.17 -4.84
N ASN A 184 13.03 -19.63 -4.32
CA ASN A 184 13.22 -19.28 -2.91
C ASN A 184 12.96 -20.41 -1.88
N ASN A 185 13.44 -21.63 -2.12
CA ASN A 185 13.33 -22.83 -1.27
C ASN A 185 11.89 -23.27 -0.90
N THR A 186 10.84 -22.63 -1.43
CA THR A 186 9.43 -22.89 -1.06
C THR A 186 8.66 -23.71 -2.09
N GLY A 187 9.31 -24.11 -3.19
CA GLY A 187 8.76 -25.01 -4.21
C GLY A 187 9.12 -24.60 -5.64
N ASN A 188 8.66 -25.38 -6.61
CA ASN A 188 8.81 -25.08 -8.03
C ASN A 188 7.67 -24.17 -8.51
N ILE A 189 8.01 -23.11 -9.26
CA ILE A 189 7.06 -22.24 -9.95
C ILE A 189 7.03 -22.62 -11.42
N THR A 190 5.83 -22.66 -11.98
CA THR A 190 5.59 -23.00 -13.38
C THR A 190 5.26 -21.79 -14.26
N GLY A 191 5.71 -21.86 -15.51
CA GLY A 191 5.44 -20.86 -16.54
C GLY A 191 5.29 -21.52 -17.89
N HIS A 192 4.25 -21.15 -18.64
CA HIS A 192 3.96 -21.73 -19.95
C HIS A 192 3.81 -20.64 -21.00
N VAL A 193 4.46 -20.84 -22.15
CA VAL A 193 4.29 -20.01 -23.34
C VAL A 193 3.67 -20.86 -24.43
N VAL A 194 2.50 -20.50 -24.92
CA VAL A 194 1.82 -21.23 -26.00
C VAL A 194 1.67 -20.29 -27.19
N ILE A 195 2.15 -20.75 -28.35
CA ILE A 195 1.92 -20.09 -29.63
C ILE A 195 0.64 -20.68 -30.23
N PRO A 196 -0.43 -19.88 -30.41
CA PRO A 196 -1.68 -20.37 -31.00
C PRO A 196 -1.46 -20.89 -32.44
N GLU A 197 -2.16 -21.96 -32.81
CA GLU A 197 -2.05 -22.54 -34.16
C GLU A 197 -2.45 -21.54 -35.26
N GLU A 198 -3.43 -20.69 -34.98
CA GLU A 198 -3.86 -19.59 -35.87
C GLU A 198 -2.73 -18.61 -36.22
N GLU A 199 -1.78 -18.40 -35.31
CA GLU A 199 -0.63 -17.54 -35.54
C GLU A 199 0.46 -18.28 -36.34
N LEU A 200 0.66 -19.59 -36.10
CA LEU A 200 1.58 -20.43 -36.87
C LEU A 200 1.19 -20.50 -38.36
N LEU A 201 -0.11 -20.50 -38.68
CA LEU A 201 -0.62 -20.50 -40.05
C LEU A 201 -0.17 -19.28 -40.87
N LYS A 202 0.22 -18.19 -40.22
CA LYS A 202 0.67 -16.94 -40.85
C LYS A 202 2.14 -16.97 -41.27
N LEU A 203 2.89 -17.98 -40.86
CA LEU A 203 4.33 -18.06 -41.12
C LEU A 203 4.60 -18.40 -42.60
N PRO A 204 5.39 -17.57 -43.31
CA PRO A 204 5.72 -17.81 -44.71
C PRO A 204 6.81 -18.88 -44.89
N LYS A 205 7.69 -19.05 -43.90
CA LYS A 205 8.85 -19.95 -43.92
C LYS A 205 9.10 -20.51 -42.52
N THR A 206 9.99 -21.52 -42.44
CA THR A 206 10.50 -22.00 -41.16
C THR A 206 11.26 -20.89 -40.44
N SER A 207 10.77 -20.54 -39.25
CA SER A 207 11.31 -19.50 -38.38
C SER A 207 11.73 -20.10 -37.04
N LYS A 208 12.45 -19.33 -36.22
CA LYS A 208 12.87 -19.76 -34.88
C LYS A 208 11.99 -19.08 -33.82
N ALA A 209 11.57 -19.84 -32.82
CA ALA A 209 10.94 -19.31 -31.62
C ALA A 209 11.80 -19.68 -30.41
N ILE A 210 12.16 -18.68 -29.61
CA ILE A 210 13.01 -18.85 -28.44
C ILE A 210 12.29 -18.24 -27.25
N SER A 211 12.29 -18.93 -26.11
CA SER A 211 11.77 -18.42 -24.85
C SER A 211 12.76 -18.65 -23.73
N ILE A 212 12.86 -17.66 -22.84
CA ILE A 212 13.75 -17.65 -21.69
C ILE A 212 12.89 -17.39 -20.45
N ALA A 213 13.11 -18.15 -19.39
CA ALA A 213 12.41 -17.97 -18.13
C ALA A 213 13.40 -17.57 -17.03
N PHE A 214 13.00 -16.56 -16.25
CA PHE A 214 13.74 -16.08 -15.08
C PHE A 214 12.84 -16.10 -13.84
N PRO A 215 13.12 -16.95 -12.85
CA PRO A 215 12.32 -17.01 -11.63
C PRO A 215 12.57 -15.77 -10.74
N THR A 216 13.80 -15.28 -10.63
CA THR A 216 14.22 -14.25 -9.66
C THR A 216 14.36 -12.83 -10.22
N LEU A 217 14.51 -12.69 -11.54
CA LEU A 217 14.80 -11.40 -12.18
C LEU A 217 13.72 -10.33 -11.93
N GLY A 218 12.45 -10.74 -11.78
CA GLY A 218 11.36 -9.82 -11.46
C GLY A 218 11.61 -9.04 -10.17
N VAL A 219 12.04 -9.73 -9.11
CA VAL A 219 12.36 -9.14 -7.81
C VAL A 219 13.58 -8.21 -7.93
N ILE A 220 14.61 -8.64 -8.67
CA ILE A 220 15.83 -7.86 -8.90
C ILE A 220 15.52 -6.53 -9.61
N MET A 221 14.59 -6.53 -10.57
CA MET A 221 14.16 -5.31 -11.27
C MET A 221 13.37 -4.34 -10.38
N GLU A 222 12.77 -4.82 -9.30
CA GLU A 222 11.93 -4.05 -8.37
C GLU A 222 12.69 -3.44 -7.20
N THR A 223 13.83 -4.01 -6.83
CA THR A 223 14.74 -3.46 -5.81
C THR A 223 15.13 -2.00 -6.05
N ASN A 224 14.93 -1.49 -7.28
CA ASN A 224 15.23 -0.11 -7.69
C ASN A 224 14.01 0.83 -7.82
N ARG A 225 12.78 0.39 -7.50
CA ARG A 225 11.56 1.22 -7.64
C ARG A 225 10.70 1.25 -6.37
N LEU A 226 10.27 2.46 -5.98
CA LEU A 226 9.38 2.72 -4.85
C LEU A 226 7.89 2.45 -5.16
N ASP A 227 7.57 1.72 -6.22
CA ASP A 227 6.18 1.42 -6.57
C ASP A 227 5.65 0.31 -5.65
N PRO A 228 4.42 0.41 -5.12
CA PRO A 228 3.83 -0.61 -4.25
C PRO A 228 3.53 -1.92 -4.99
N VAL A 229 3.68 -1.97 -6.32
CA VAL A 229 3.32 -3.10 -7.17
C VAL A 229 4.56 -3.97 -7.37
N PHE A 230 4.44 -5.27 -7.07
CA PHE A 230 5.54 -6.22 -7.19
C PHE A 230 5.23 -7.36 -8.18
N VAL A 231 6.26 -7.96 -8.76
CA VAL A 231 6.21 -9.06 -9.71
C VAL A 231 5.92 -10.32 -8.91
N ASN A 232 4.75 -10.93 -9.16
CA ASN A 232 4.25 -12.09 -8.43
C ASN A 232 4.33 -13.39 -9.24
N GLY A 233 5.30 -13.46 -10.16
CA GLY A 233 5.51 -14.58 -11.06
C GLY A 233 6.89 -14.51 -11.71
N MET A 234 7.26 -15.56 -12.44
CA MET A 234 8.49 -15.54 -13.22
C MET A 234 8.41 -14.56 -14.40
N VAL A 235 9.56 -14.02 -14.80
CA VAL A 235 9.68 -13.22 -16.02
C VAL A 235 9.90 -14.17 -17.19
N LEU A 236 8.96 -14.19 -18.13
CA LEU A 236 9.06 -14.95 -19.38
C LEU A 236 9.43 -14.01 -20.51
N SER A 237 10.59 -14.22 -21.12
CA SER A 237 10.97 -13.55 -22.35
C SER A 237 10.78 -14.45 -23.56
N VAL A 238 10.40 -13.84 -24.68
CA VAL A 238 10.15 -14.50 -25.95
C VAL A 238 10.78 -13.71 -27.09
N SER A 239 11.44 -14.44 -27.98
CA SER A 239 11.96 -13.93 -29.25
C SER A 239 11.28 -14.69 -30.37
N LEU A 240 10.29 -14.04 -30.99
CA LEU A 240 9.47 -14.60 -32.05
C LEU A 240 9.63 -13.82 -33.36
N PRO A 241 9.34 -14.44 -34.51
CA PRO A 241 9.25 -13.74 -35.80
C PRO A 241 8.14 -12.68 -35.80
N GLU A 242 8.25 -11.67 -36.67
CA GLU A 242 7.39 -10.47 -36.64
C GLU A 242 5.95 -10.74 -37.06
N GLU A 243 5.71 -11.83 -37.78
CA GLU A 243 4.38 -12.26 -38.22
C GLU A 243 3.52 -12.74 -37.05
N LEU A 244 4.13 -13.24 -35.97
CA LEU A 244 3.44 -13.69 -34.76
C LEU A 244 3.16 -12.50 -33.85
N ARG A 245 1.87 -12.16 -33.73
CA ARG A 245 1.41 -10.99 -32.98
C ARG A 245 0.87 -11.33 -31.60
N HIS A 246 0.31 -12.53 -31.41
CA HIS A 246 -0.32 -12.91 -30.15
C HIS A 246 0.28 -14.20 -29.59
N ILE A 247 0.44 -14.21 -28.28
CA ILE A 247 0.89 -15.38 -27.52
C ILE A 247 0.04 -15.54 -26.27
N LEU A 248 -0.11 -16.79 -25.83
CA LEU A 248 -0.77 -17.12 -24.59
C LEU A 248 0.30 -17.47 -23.55
N LEU A 249 0.30 -16.74 -22.44
CA LEU A 249 1.22 -16.94 -21.34
C LEU A 249 0.43 -17.41 -20.12
N THR A 250 0.93 -18.44 -19.45
CA THR A 250 0.38 -18.90 -18.17
C THR A 250 1.45 -18.77 -17.11
N PHE A 251 1.14 -18.09 -16.01
CA PHE A 251 2.04 -17.87 -14.89
C PHE A 251 1.44 -18.49 -13.64
N GLU A 252 2.23 -19.27 -12.90
CA GLU A 252 1.90 -19.62 -11.52
C GLU A 252 2.23 -18.45 -10.58
N LYS A 253 1.32 -18.16 -9.65
CA LYS A 253 1.49 -17.10 -8.66
C LYS A 253 2.48 -17.53 -7.59
N VAL A 254 3.50 -16.69 -7.35
CA VAL A 254 4.46 -16.87 -6.25
C VAL A 254 3.73 -16.78 -4.90
N ASN A 255 3.03 -15.67 -4.67
CA ASN A 255 2.11 -15.51 -3.54
C ASN A 255 0.69 -15.85 -3.98
N LYS A 256 0.13 -16.89 -3.35
CA LYS A 256 -1.23 -17.40 -3.55
C LYS A 256 -2.24 -16.78 -2.58
N LEU A 257 -2.02 -15.52 -2.15
CA LEU A 257 -2.92 -14.81 -1.25
C LEU A 257 -4.31 -14.70 -1.90
N GLU A 258 -5.35 -15.14 -1.20
CA GLU A 258 -6.72 -15.13 -1.73
C GLU A 258 -7.18 -13.71 -2.07
N ASN A 259 -7.78 -13.56 -3.26
CA ASN A 259 -8.54 -12.38 -3.73
C ASN A 259 -7.77 -11.17 -4.27
N VAL A 260 -6.46 -11.26 -4.55
CA VAL A 260 -5.74 -10.19 -5.27
C VAL A 260 -5.69 -10.49 -6.77
N LYS A 261 -6.31 -9.62 -7.59
CA LYS A 261 -6.27 -9.71 -9.05
C LYS A 261 -4.85 -9.47 -9.56
N ALA A 262 -4.32 -10.43 -10.30
CA ALA A 262 -3.05 -10.26 -11.00
C ALA A 262 -3.26 -9.40 -12.25
N GLN A 263 -2.26 -8.59 -12.59
CA GLN A 263 -2.24 -7.83 -13.84
C GLN A 263 -1.15 -8.36 -14.76
N CYS A 264 -1.54 -8.75 -15.97
CA CYS A 264 -0.60 -9.14 -17.01
C CYS A 264 0.12 -7.91 -17.56
N VAL A 265 1.45 -7.95 -17.62
CA VAL A 265 2.27 -6.83 -18.13
C VAL A 265 3.32 -7.29 -19.12
N GLY A 266 3.70 -6.39 -20.02
CA GLY A 266 4.88 -6.51 -20.86
C GLY A 266 5.93 -5.47 -20.49
N TRP A 267 7.20 -5.86 -20.51
CA TRP A 267 8.32 -4.96 -20.32
C TRP A 267 8.50 -4.07 -21.55
N HIS A 268 8.36 -2.76 -21.37
CA HIS A 268 8.58 -1.77 -22.41
C HIS A 268 10.05 -1.37 -22.45
N SER A 269 10.79 -1.82 -23.48
CA SER A 269 12.25 -1.60 -23.55
C SER A 269 12.66 -0.12 -23.65
N THR A 270 11.86 0.74 -24.29
CA THR A 270 12.18 2.17 -24.48
C THR A 270 11.85 3.02 -23.24
N GLU A 271 10.64 2.90 -22.69
CA GLU A 271 10.27 3.61 -21.45
C GLU A 271 10.79 2.93 -20.19
N ARG A 272 11.44 1.76 -20.33
CA ARG A 272 12.01 0.96 -19.24
C ARG A 272 11.01 0.76 -18.11
N ARG A 273 9.78 0.34 -18.42
CA ARG A 273 8.72 0.13 -17.43
C ARG A 273 7.82 -1.04 -17.82
N TRP A 274 7.15 -1.62 -16.83
CA TRP A 274 6.04 -2.54 -17.08
C TRP A 274 4.85 -1.77 -17.66
N ASP A 275 4.30 -2.24 -18.78
CA ASP A 275 3.10 -1.69 -19.44
C ASP A 275 1.98 -2.74 -19.47
N ILE A 276 0.83 -2.38 -18.92
CA ILE A 276 -0.39 -3.20 -18.89
C ILE A 276 -1.03 -3.33 -20.29
N ARG A 277 -0.78 -2.41 -21.21
CA ARG A 277 -1.40 -2.41 -22.56
C ARG A 277 -0.84 -3.50 -23.46
N ALA A 278 0.32 -4.05 -23.10
CA ALA A 278 0.96 -5.14 -23.82
C ALA A 278 0.15 -6.45 -23.73
N CYS A 279 -0.62 -6.64 -22.66
CA CYS A 279 -1.30 -7.90 -22.38
C CYS A 279 -2.74 -7.72 -21.91
N LYS A 280 -3.60 -8.69 -22.21
CA LYS A 280 -4.96 -8.79 -21.68
C LYS A 280 -5.08 -10.07 -20.88
N MET A 281 -5.62 -9.98 -19.68
CA MET A 281 -5.91 -11.16 -18.86
C MET A 281 -7.08 -11.94 -19.46
N LYS A 282 -6.90 -13.25 -19.65
CA LYS A 282 -7.92 -14.18 -20.14
C LYS A 282 -8.64 -14.87 -19.00
N SER A 283 -7.89 -15.34 -18.00
CA SER A 283 -8.44 -15.97 -16.79
C SER A 283 -7.50 -15.78 -15.61
N ASP A 284 -8.08 -15.73 -14.41
CA ASP A 284 -7.37 -15.59 -13.15
C ASP A 284 -7.92 -16.62 -12.16
N ASN A 285 -7.10 -17.61 -11.81
CA ASN A 285 -7.39 -18.62 -10.82
C ASN A 285 -6.56 -18.37 -9.54
N LEU A 286 -6.88 -19.09 -8.47
CA LEU A 286 -6.15 -18.98 -7.20
C LEU A 286 -4.64 -19.23 -7.34
N SER A 287 -4.26 -20.20 -8.16
CA SER A 287 -2.85 -20.59 -8.36
C SER A 287 -2.21 -20.06 -9.64
N SER A 288 -2.99 -19.77 -10.68
CA SER A 288 -2.44 -19.44 -12.00
C SER A 288 -3.22 -18.36 -12.73
N VAL A 289 -2.51 -17.62 -13.58
CA VAL A 289 -3.04 -16.51 -14.38
C VAL A 289 -2.73 -16.79 -15.85
N VAL A 290 -3.72 -16.64 -16.71
CA VAL A 290 -3.57 -16.79 -18.16
C VAL A 290 -3.71 -15.42 -18.83
N CYS A 291 -2.70 -15.05 -19.60
CA CYS A 291 -2.57 -13.76 -20.27
C CYS A 291 -2.48 -13.95 -21.79
N ILE A 292 -3.20 -13.13 -22.55
CA ILE A 292 -3.01 -12.97 -23.99
C ILE A 292 -2.16 -11.73 -24.21
N CYS A 293 -0.92 -11.90 -24.65
CA CYS A 293 0.02 -10.81 -24.83
C CYS A 293 0.27 -10.54 -26.31
N ARG A 294 0.43 -9.26 -26.63
CA ARG A 294 0.87 -8.80 -27.93
C ARG A 294 2.38 -8.80 -27.98
N HIS A 295 2.92 -9.72 -28.76
CA HIS A 295 4.35 -9.73 -29.06
C HIS A 295 4.65 -8.63 -30.08
N HIS A 296 5.56 -7.74 -29.74
CA HIS A 296 6.11 -6.77 -30.69
C HIS A 296 7.62 -6.74 -30.53
N ARG A 297 8.32 -7.29 -31.52
CA ARG A 297 9.76 -7.61 -31.45
C ARG A 297 10.65 -6.45 -30.99
N ARG A 298 10.27 -5.20 -31.27
CA ARG A 298 11.04 -4.00 -30.90
C ARG A 298 10.68 -3.41 -29.55
N THR A 299 9.54 -3.77 -28.99
CA THR A 299 8.90 -3.03 -27.89
C THR A 299 8.62 -3.90 -26.68
N PHE A 300 8.05 -5.10 -26.88
CA PHE A 300 7.68 -6.04 -25.83
C PHE A 300 8.29 -7.41 -26.12
N LYS A 301 9.35 -7.75 -25.37
CA LYS A 301 10.00 -9.08 -25.42
C LYS A 301 9.79 -9.88 -24.15
N SER A 302 9.67 -9.23 -23.00
CA SER A 302 9.57 -9.88 -21.69
C SER A 302 8.21 -9.58 -21.06
N PHE A 303 7.66 -10.56 -20.37
CA PHE A 303 6.32 -10.53 -19.83
C PHE A 303 6.31 -11.12 -18.43
N SER A 304 5.41 -10.60 -17.59
CA SER A 304 5.24 -11.10 -16.23
C SER A 304 3.83 -10.77 -15.71
N ILE A 305 3.57 -11.17 -14.47
CA ILE A 305 2.39 -10.78 -13.71
C ILE A 305 2.78 -9.87 -12.55
N LEU A 306 2.10 -8.74 -12.45
CA LEU A 306 2.20 -7.83 -11.32
C LEU A 306 1.07 -8.11 -10.34
N MET A 307 1.37 -7.97 -9.06
CA MET A 307 0.41 -7.97 -7.98
C MET A 307 0.57 -6.69 -7.15
N SER A 308 -0.57 -6.06 -6.84
CA SER A 308 -0.59 -4.92 -5.92
C SER A 308 -1.04 -5.41 -4.54
N PRO A 309 -0.30 -5.13 -3.45
CA PRO A 309 -0.71 -5.39 -2.08
C PRO A 309 -1.88 -4.48 -1.64
N THR A 310 -2.24 -3.46 -2.44
CA THR A 310 -3.42 -2.66 -2.15
C THR A 310 -4.67 -3.41 -2.56
N THR A 311 -5.34 -3.95 -1.55
CA THR A 311 -6.74 -4.36 -1.55
C THR A 311 -7.53 -3.48 -2.50
N LEU A 312 -8.21 -4.11 -3.46
CA LEU A 312 -9.12 -3.51 -4.42
C LEU A 312 -9.75 -2.24 -3.81
N ARG A 313 -9.47 -1.06 -4.37
CA ARG A 313 -10.29 0.14 -4.14
C ARG A 313 -11.69 -0.24 -4.63
N ASN A 314 -12.48 -0.81 -3.74
CA ASN A 314 -13.80 -1.30 -4.05
C ASN A 314 -14.67 -0.07 -4.29
N GLY A 315 -15.05 0.19 -5.54
CA GLY A 315 -15.96 1.29 -5.87
C GLY A 315 -17.26 1.24 -5.05
N VAL A 316 -17.67 0.04 -4.62
CA VAL A 316 -18.78 -0.18 -3.67
C VAL A 316 -18.49 0.44 -2.30
N LEU A 317 -17.31 0.22 -1.72
CA LEU A 317 -16.94 0.77 -0.42
C LEU A 317 -16.80 2.30 -0.47
N ASP A 318 -16.20 2.84 -1.53
CA ASP A 318 -16.11 4.29 -1.75
C ASP A 318 -17.51 4.91 -1.91
N TYR A 319 -18.40 4.23 -2.64
CA TYR A 319 -19.79 4.68 -2.82
C TYR A 319 -20.56 4.67 -1.49
N VAL A 320 -20.51 3.56 -0.74
CA VAL A 320 -21.18 3.41 0.57
C VAL A 320 -20.64 4.45 1.56
N THR A 321 -19.32 4.65 1.61
CA THR A 321 -18.69 5.64 2.50
C THR A 321 -19.10 7.06 2.14
N ARG A 322 -19.13 7.42 0.85
CA ARG A 322 -19.51 8.76 0.39
C ARG A 322 -20.98 9.08 0.64
N VAL A 323 -21.88 8.15 0.32
CA VAL A 323 -23.32 8.30 0.58
C VAL A 323 -23.58 8.34 2.08
N GLY A 324 -22.92 7.47 2.85
CA GLY A 324 -23.05 7.40 4.30
C GLY A 324 -22.60 8.69 5.01
N LEU A 325 -21.41 9.19 4.69
CA LEU A 325 -20.92 10.46 5.21
C LEU A 325 -21.78 11.65 4.76
N GLY A 326 -22.28 11.64 3.53
CA GLY A 326 -23.21 12.67 3.04
C GLY A 326 -24.49 12.75 3.88
N LEU A 327 -25.06 11.60 4.24
CA LEU A 327 -26.24 11.53 5.12
C LEU A 327 -25.93 11.98 6.56
N SER A 328 -24.74 11.62 7.08
CA SER A 328 -24.25 12.11 8.39
C SER A 328 -24.14 13.63 8.40
N ILE A 329 -23.46 14.22 7.41
CA ILE A 329 -23.27 15.67 7.25
C ILE A 329 -24.62 16.38 7.20
N PHE A 330 -25.57 15.90 6.38
CA PHE A 330 -26.90 16.48 6.30
C PHE A 330 -27.62 16.49 7.65
N SER A 331 -27.55 15.37 8.38
CA SER A 331 -28.17 15.23 9.70
C SER A 331 -27.53 16.17 10.74
N LEU A 332 -26.22 16.35 10.70
CA LEU A 332 -25.47 17.25 11.60
C LEU A 332 -25.76 18.73 11.32
N VAL A 333 -25.83 19.12 10.04
CA VAL A 333 -26.22 20.49 9.65
C VAL A 333 -27.63 20.79 10.15
N LEU A 334 -28.57 19.86 9.95
CA LEU A 334 -29.93 20.00 10.45
C LEU A 334 -29.97 20.09 11.99
N CYS A 335 -29.15 19.30 12.69
CA CYS A 335 -29.02 19.34 14.15
C CYS A 335 -28.58 20.73 14.63
N LEU A 336 -27.54 21.31 14.02
CA LEU A 336 -27.05 22.65 14.36
C LEU A 336 -28.08 23.74 14.10
N ILE A 337 -28.84 23.65 12.99
CA ILE A 337 -29.91 24.60 12.68
C ILE A 337 -31.02 24.54 13.74
N ILE A 338 -31.46 23.34 14.12
CA ILE A 338 -32.50 23.15 15.15
C ILE A 338 -32.03 23.69 16.49
N GLU A 339 -30.80 23.37 16.89
CA GLU A 339 -30.20 23.87 18.14
C GLU A 339 -30.11 25.39 18.17
N ALA A 340 -29.68 26.02 17.06
CA ALA A 340 -29.64 27.48 16.95
C ALA A 340 -31.03 28.12 17.11
N PHE A 341 -32.06 27.53 16.50
CA PHE A 341 -33.43 28.04 16.55
C PHE A 341 -34.07 27.90 17.94
N VAL A 342 -33.75 26.82 18.64
CA VAL A 342 -34.36 26.45 19.92
C VAL A 342 -33.54 26.95 21.12
N TRP A 343 -32.33 27.45 20.87
CA TRP A 343 -31.34 27.87 21.86
C TRP A 343 -31.93 28.65 23.03
N HIS A 344 -32.62 29.77 22.75
CA HIS A 344 -33.17 30.65 23.79
C HIS A 344 -34.27 29.97 24.64
N HIS A 345 -35.02 29.03 24.08
CA HIS A 345 -36.13 28.37 24.77
C HIS A 345 -35.67 27.24 25.69
N VAL A 346 -34.56 26.57 25.37
CA VAL A 346 -34.12 25.36 26.09
C VAL A 346 -32.91 25.59 27.00
N THR A 347 -32.18 26.69 26.82
CA THR A 347 -31.05 27.08 27.67
C THR A 347 -31.43 27.87 28.93
N LYS A 348 -32.63 27.63 29.48
CA LYS A 348 -33.14 28.37 30.67
C LYS A 348 -32.42 28.09 31.98
N THR A 349 -31.76 26.94 32.11
CA THR A 349 -31.01 26.56 33.32
C THR A 349 -29.55 26.37 32.99
N GLU A 350 -28.65 26.62 33.94
CA GLU A 350 -27.19 26.50 33.72
C GLU A 350 -26.82 25.10 33.20
N ILE A 351 -27.38 24.04 33.79
CA ILE A 351 -27.14 22.65 33.38
C ILE A 351 -27.64 22.37 31.95
N THR A 352 -28.82 22.88 31.57
CA THR A 352 -29.31 22.67 30.19
C THR A 352 -28.50 23.48 29.18
N TYR A 353 -28.10 24.71 29.53
CA TYR A 353 -27.16 25.49 28.71
C TYR A 353 -25.87 24.72 28.45
N MET A 354 -25.25 24.18 29.49
CA MET A 354 -24.00 23.42 29.40
C MET A 354 -24.13 22.17 28.51
N ARG A 355 -25.26 21.46 28.61
CA ARG A 355 -25.56 20.31 27.75
C ARG A 355 -25.62 20.69 26.27
N HIS A 356 -26.43 21.70 25.93
CA HIS A 356 -26.61 22.11 24.53
C HIS A 356 -25.31 22.69 23.97
N PHE A 357 -24.52 23.38 24.78
CA PHE A 357 -23.19 23.82 24.41
C PHE A 357 -22.25 22.67 24.07
N CYS A 358 -22.20 21.61 24.89
CA CYS A 358 -21.42 20.41 24.57
C CYS A 358 -21.95 19.71 23.31
N LEU A 359 -23.28 19.57 23.17
CA LEU A 359 -23.90 18.93 22.01
C LEU A 359 -23.57 19.66 20.69
N VAL A 360 -23.63 21.00 20.68
CA VAL A 360 -23.23 21.81 19.52
C VAL A 360 -21.76 21.57 19.18
N ASN A 361 -20.86 21.55 20.16
CA ASN A 361 -19.44 21.31 19.90
C ASN A 361 -19.14 19.86 19.43
N ILE A 362 -19.86 18.86 19.94
CA ILE A 362 -19.83 17.47 19.45
C ILE A 362 -20.25 17.44 17.97
N ALA A 363 -21.39 18.06 17.64
CA ALA A 363 -21.93 18.09 16.28
C ALA A 363 -21.01 18.86 15.32
N THR A 364 -20.47 20.00 15.73
CA THR A 364 -19.52 20.80 14.93
C THR A 364 -18.21 20.05 14.72
N SER A 365 -17.65 19.42 15.76
CA SER A 365 -16.40 18.65 15.63
C SER A 365 -16.56 17.48 14.66
N LEU A 366 -17.67 16.73 14.75
CA LEU A 366 -17.94 15.63 13.82
C LEU A 366 -18.20 16.13 12.40
N LEU A 367 -18.94 17.24 12.23
CA LEU A 367 -19.22 17.82 10.92
C LEU A 367 -17.92 18.20 10.19
N VAL A 368 -17.01 18.89 10.90
CA VAL A 368 -15.72 19.28 10.32
C VAL A 368 -14.88 18.05 10.01
N ALA A 369 -14.86 17.03 10.88
CA ALA A 369 -14.15 15.79 10.62
C ALA A 369 -14.70 15.05 9.39
N ASP A 370 -16.01 14.91 9.23
CA ASP A 370 -16.66 14.23 8.10
C ASP A 370 -16.35 14.95 6.77
N VAL A 371 -16.40 16.29 6.76
CA VAL A 371 -16.03 17.10 5.58
C VAL A 371 -14.55 16.96 5.24
N LEU A 372 -13.67 17.03 6.23
CA LEU A 372 -12.24 16.84 6.04
C LEU A 372 -11.90 15.41 5.56
N PHE A 373 -12.68 14.41 5.97
CA PHE A 373 -12.46 13.01 5.58
C PHE A 373 -12.75 12.82 4.09
N ILE A 374 -13.86 13.41 3.60
CA ILE A 374 -14.18 13.45 2.17
C ILE A 374 -13.10 14.23 1.40
N LEU A 375 -12.68 15.39 1.91
CA LEU A 375 -11.65 16.20 1.27
C LEU A 375 -10.31 15.44 1.19
N ALA A 376 -9.90 14.77 2.27
CA ALA A 376 -8.69 13.94 2.31
C ALA A 376 -8.74 12.79 1.30
N ALA A 377 -9.90 12.16 1.12
CA ALA A 377 -10.11 11.11 0.12
C ALA A 377 -10.03 11.65 -1.33
N ILE A 378 -10.53 12.87 -1.59
CA ILE A 378 -10.44 13.52 -2.91
C ILE A 378 -9.00 13.93 -3.22
N VAL A 379 -8.35 14.62 -2.27
CA VAL A 379 -6.96 15.11 -2.38
C VAL A 379 -6.00 13.95 -2.62
N HIS A 380 -6.21 12.82 -1.95
CA HIS A 380 -5.41 11.61 -2.17
C HIS A 380 -5.45 11.11 -3.62
N ASN A 381 -6.60 11.20 -4.30
CA ASN A 381 -6.74 10.75 -5.69
C ASN A 381 -6.12 11.71 -6.73
N THR A 382 -5.73 12.92 -6.34
CA THR A 382 -5.28 13.98 -7.26
C THR A 382 -3.77 14.21 -7.29
N ALA A 383 -2.95 13.32 -6.71
CA ALA A 383 -1.48 13.45 -6.67
C ALA A 383 -1.00 14.83 -6.16
N LEU A 384 -1.64 15.34 -5.10
CA LEU A 384 -1.36 16.65 -4.51
C LEU A 384 -0.30 16.61 -3.40
N ASN A 385 0.30 17.79 -3.14
CA ASN A 385 1.43 18.03 -2.23
C ASN A 385 1.33 17.29 -0.88
N TYR A 386 2.42 16.63 -0.48
CA TYR A 386 2.59 15.94 0.82
C TYR A 386 2.14 16.80 2.02
N GLN A 387 2.46 18.10 2.02
CA GLN A 387 2.11 19.03 3.10
C GLN A 387 0.60 19.21 3.31
N LEU A 388 -0.20 19.19 2.24
CA LEU A 388 -1.66 19.30 2.34
C LEU A 388 -2.27 18.04 2.99
N CYS A 389 -1.69 16.88 2.68
CA CYS A 389 -2.09 15.60 3.25
C CYS A 389 -1.78 15.52 4.75
N VAL A 390 -0.60 16.02 5.17
CA VAL A 390 -0.23 16.16 6.59
C VAL A 390 -1.20 17.09 7.32
N ALA A 391 -1.47 18.27 6.76
CA ALA A 391 -2.39 19.25 7.36
C ALA A 391 -3.81 18.67 7.50
N ALA A 392 -4.35 18.06 6.45
CA ALA A 392 -5.67 17.42 6.48
C ALA A 392 -5.74 16.32 7.57
N THR A 393 -4.70 15.49 7.67
CA THR A 393 -4.61 14.42 8.68
C THR A 393 -4.50 14.99 10.10
N PHE A 394 -3.78 16.09 10.30
CA PHE A 394 -3.74 16.81 11.58
C PHE A 394 -5.11 17.30 12.01
N PHE A 395 -5.83 18.01 11.13
CA PHE A 395 -7.17 18.50 11.48
C PHE A 395 -8.15 17.35 11.71
N LEU A 396 -8.10 16.29 10.90
CA LEU A 396 -8.90 15.08 11.12
C LEU A 396 -8.67 14.47 12.50
N HIS A 397 -7.40 14.27 12.85
CA HIS A 397 -7.01 13.76 14.17
C HIS A 397 -7.57 14.63 15.29
N PHE A 398 -7.36 15.94 15.19
CA PHE A 398 -7.79 16.91 16.20
C PHE A 398 -9.31 16.90 16.40
N PHE A 399 -10.10 17.00 15.33
CA PHE A 399 -11.56 17.08 15.44
C PHE A 399 -12.20 15.76 15.89
N TYR A 400 -11.70 14.61 15.42
CA TYR A 400 -12.18 13.33 15.94
C TYR A 400 -11.81 13.14 17.41
N LEU A 401 -10.64 13.60 17.85
CA LEU A 401 -10.28 13.54 19.27
C LEU A 401 -11.12 14.52 20.10
N ALA A 402 -11.36 15.74 19.61
CA ALA A 402 -12.23 16.72 20.23
C ALA A 402 -13.66 16.19 20.43
N LEU A 403 -14.21 15.44 19.45
CA LEU A 403 -15.49 14.74 19.59
C LEU A 403 -15.55 13.91 20.89
N PHE A 404 -14.53 13.09 21.13
CA PHE A 404 -14.45 12.25 22.31
C PHE A 404 -14.32 13.07 23.59
N PHE A 405 -13.47 14.10 23.60
CA PHE A 405 -13.30 14.94 24.79
C PHE A 405 -14.54 15.78 25.13
N TRP A 406 -15.32 16.23 24.13
CA TRP A 406 -16.61 16.86 24.37
C TRP A 406 -17.67 15.87 24.88
N MET A 407 -17.63 14.63 24.41
CA MET A 407 -18.47 13.56 24.97
C MET A 407 -18.04 13.23 26.41
N PHE A 408 -16.75 13.26 26.72
CA PHE A 408 -16.23 13.12 28.08
C PHE A 408 -16.71 14.27 28.98
N ALA A 409 -16.65 15.51 28.50
CA ALA A 409 -17.18 16.67 29.23
C ALA A 409 -18.68 16.53 29.51
N LEU A 410 -19.45 15.96 28.57
CA LEU A 410 -20.87 15.64 28.77
C LEU A 410 -21.07 14.55 29.85
N GLY A 411 -20.19 13.54 29.90
CA GLY A 411 -20.17 12.52 30.96
C GLY A 411 -19.85 13.13 32.34
N LEU A 412 -18.85 14.00 32.43
CA LEU A 412 -18.50 14.71 33.65
C LEU A 412 -19.63 15.64 34.13
N LEU A 413 -20.34 16.29 33.21
CA LEU A 413 -21.51 17.11 33.55
C LEU A 413 -22.60 16.28 34.24
N ILE A 414 -22.84 15.04 33.79
CA ILE A 414 -23.79 14.12 34.43
C ILE A 414 -23.30 13.74 35.83
N LEU A 415 -22.01 13.41 35.97
CA LEU A 415 -21.42 13.01 37.25
C LEU A 415 -21.50 14.15 38.27
N TYR A 416 -21.15 15.37 37.86
CA TYR A 416 -21.28 16.59 38.66
C TYR A 416 -22.72 16.80 39.13
N GLY A 417 -23.70 16.69 38.21
CA GLY A 417 -25.11 16.83 38.54
C GLY A 417 -25.67 15.76 39.49
N LEU A 418 -25.01 14.59 39.60
CA LEU A 418 -25.42 13.49 40.48
C LEU A 418 -24.70 13.45 41.83
N LEU A 419 -23.45 13.90 41.91
CA LEU A 419 -22.60 13.75 43.10
C LEU A 419 -22.29 15.08 43.80
N LEU A 420 -22.28 16.20 43.07
CA LEU A 420 -21.77 17.49 43.56
C LEU A 420 -22.84 18.59 43.55
N ILE A 421 -24.11 18.22 43.78
CA ILE A 421 -25.27 19.13 43.69
C ILE A 421 -25.18 20.34 44.64
N PHE A 422 -24.31 20.29 45.65
CA PHE A 422 -24.08 21.34 46.64
C PHE A 422 -23.00 22.35 46.24
N ILE A 423 -22.16 22.03 45.26
CA ILE A 423 -21.13 22.94 44.75
C ILE A 423 -21.74 23.74 43.61
N LYS A 424 -21.71 25.07 43.68
CA LYS A 424 -22.18 25.94 42.59
C LYS A 424 -20.99 26.45 41.79
N ILE A 425 -20.79 25.90 40.59
CA ILE A 425 -19.80 26.39 39.64
C ILE A 425 -20.40 27.54 38.82
N THR A 426 -19.67 28.65 38.68
CA THR A 426 -20.11 29.78 37.85
C THR A 426 -20.04 29.43 36.36
N ARG A 427 -20.95 29.99 35.57
CA ARG A 427 -21.02 29.74 34.11
C ARG A 427 -19.70 29.99 33.38
N SER A 428 -18.96 31.03 33.75
CA SER A 428 -17.67 31.36 33.11
C SER A 428 -16.61 30.29 33.37
N VAL A 429 -16.48 29.83 34.62
CA VAL A 429 -15.51 28.79 35.00
C VAL A 429 -15.82 27.47 34.30
N PHE A 430 -17.10 27.11 34.18
CA PHE A 430 -17.48 25.91 33.43
C PHE A 430 -17.12 26.02 31.95
N ILE A 431 -17.44 27.14 31.27
CA ILE A 431 -17.14 27.30 29.84
C ILE A 431 -15.63 27.21 29.62
N ALA A 432 -14.83 27.88 30.45
CA ALA A 432 -13.38 27.80 30.38
C ALA A 432 -12.87 26.36 30.58
N THR A 433 -13.39 25.66 31.59
CA THR A 433 -13.02 24.26 31.88
C THR A 433 -13.44 23.31 30.74
N ALA A 434 -14.66 23.45 30.22
CA ALA A 434 -15.19 22.61 29.15
C ALA A 434 -14.45 22.84 27.83
N LEU A 435 -14.09 24.09 27.48
CA LEU A 435 -13.25 24.38 26.31
C LEU A 435 -11.82 23.86 26.47
N SER A 436 -11.25 23.98 27.67
CA SER A 436 -9.92 23.44 27.98
C SER A 436 -9.86 21.92 27.83
N ILE A 437 -10.87 21.21 28.35
CA ILE A 437 -10.99 19.75 28.19
C ILE A 437 -11.33 19.38 26.75
N GLY A 438 -12.33 20.04 26.16
CA GLY A 438 -12.94 19.68 24.89
C GLY A 438 -12.10 19.99 23.64
N TYR A 439 -11.24 21.02 23.68
CA TYR A 439 -10.34 21.36 22.58
C TYR A 439 -8.87 21.46 23.01
N GLY A 440 -8.59 21.96 24.22
CA GLY A 440 -7.22 22.12 24.70
C GLY A 440 -6.47 20.79 24.80
N CYS A 441 -7.03 19.81 25.52
CA CYS A 441 -6.43 18.47 25.63
C CYS A 441 -6.22 17.78 24.26
N PRO A 442 -7.23 17.71 23.36
CA PRO A 442 -7.04 17.19 22.00
C PRO A 442 -5.94 17.91 21.22
N LEU A 443 -5.86 19.24 21.30
CA LEU A 443 -4.87 20.03 20.56
C LEU A 443 -3.45 19.66 20.99
N VAL A 444 -3.22 19.55 22.30
CA VAL A 444 -1.91 19.15 22.86
C VAL A 444 -1.53 17.75 22.37
N ILE A 445 -2.46 16.79 22.42
CA ILE A 445 -2.21 15.41 21.96
C ILE A 445 -1.88 15.40 20.46
N SER A 446 -2.66 16.09 19.63
CA SER A 446 -2.45 16.13 18.18
C SER A 446 -1.12 16.80 17.79
N ILE A 447 -0.76 17.92 18.44
CA ILE A 447 0.53 18.60 18.20
C ILE A 447 1.69 17.70 18.61
N LEU A 448 1.62 17.08 19.79
CA LEU A 448 2.67 16.18 20.27
C LEU A 448 2.83 14.97 19.34
N THR A 449 1.72 14.43 18.84
CA THR A 449 1.73 13.31 17.90
C THR A 449 2.46 13.68 16.61
N VAL A 450 2.16 14.82 16.00
CA VAL A 450 2.88 15.31 14.81
C VAL A 450 4.34 15.58 15.12
N ALA A 451 4.65 16.29 16.21
CA ALA A 451 6.01 16.65 16.58
C ALA A 451 6.92 15.42 16.78
N VAL A 452 6.39 14.32 17.30
CA VAL A 452 7.14 13.08 17.55
C VAL A 452 7.25 12.19 16.31
N THR A 453 6.22 12.15 15.47
CA THR A 453 6.12 11.16 14.38
C THR A 453 6.51 11.70 13.02
N GLU A 454 6.36 13.01 12.78
CA GLU A 454 6.64 13.64 11.49
C GLU A 454 8.14 13.76 11.14
N PRO A 455 9.08 13.95 12.09
CA PRO A 455 10.51 13.94 11.76
C PRO A 455 11.02 12.66 11.09
N LYS A 456 10.24 11.56 11.16
CA LYS A 456 10.53 10.26 10.53
C LYS A 456 9.65 9.97 9.30
N ASN A 457 8.93 10.98 8.78
CA ASN A 457 7.85 10.83 7.77
C ASN A 457 6.84 9.73 8.15
N GLY A 458 6.63 9.54 9.45
CA GLY A 458 5.89 8.42 9.98
C GLY A 458 4.50 8.78 10.46
N TYR A 459 4.05 10.03 10.29
CA TYR A 459 2.71 10.47 10.68
C TYR A 459 1.63 9.92 9.73
N LEU A 460 1.93 9.87 8.43
CA LEU A 460 1.02 9.43 7.37
C LEU A 460 1.14 7.94 7.05
N ARG A 461 0.01 7.33 6.66
CA ARG A 461 -0.05 5.98 6.09
C ARG A 461 0.40 6.00 4.63
N SER A 462 1.21 5.02 4.21
CA SER A 462 1.61 4.84 2.81
C SER A 462 0.38 4.69 1.91
N GLY A 463 0.15 5.66 1.03
CA GLY A 463 -0.98 5.64 0.09
C GLY A 463 -2.35 6.06 0.66
N ALA A 464 -2.41 6.78 1.79
CA ALA A 464 -3.65 7.43 2.26
C ALA A 464 -3.36 8.64 3.17
N CYS A 465 -4.18 9.69 3.10
CA CYS A 465 -4.11 10.83 4.03
C CYS A 465 -4.77 10.50 5.38
N TRP A 466 -4.13 9.61 6.13
CA TRP A 466 -4.60 9.12 7.43
C TRP A 466 -3.42 8.75 8.34
N LEU A 467 -3.66 8.66 9.66
CA LEU A 467 -2.63 8.31 10.65
C LEU A 467 -2.03 6.92 10.39
N ASN A 468 -0.72 6.82 10.57
CA ASN A 468 0.02 5.57 10.43
C ASN A 468 -0.17 4.61 11.62
N TRP A 469 -0.25 3.31 11.34
CA TRP A 469 -0.30 2.23 12.34
C TRP A 469 0.97 1.36 12.35
N TYR A 470 1.60 1.12 11.19
CA TYR A 470 2.60 0.08 11.02
C TYR A 470 4.00 0.48 11.51
N GLU A 471 4.51 1.65 11.11
CA GLU A 471 5.91 2.05 11.40
C GLU A 471 6.06 2.76 12.75
N THR A 472 5.16 3.72 13.04
CA THR A 472 5.29 4.63 14.21
C THR A 472 4.18 4.47 15.23
N LYS A 473 3.15 3.65 14.93
CA LYS A 473 1.94 3.50 15.74
C LYS A 473 1.27 4.84 16.09
N ALA A 474 1.37 5.87 15.23
CA ALA A 474 0.83 7.20 15.46
C ALA A 474 -0.68 7.19 15.80
N LEU A 475 -1.44 6.28 15.20
CA LEU A 475 -2.87 6.10 15.47
C LEU A 475 -3.17 5.69 16.94
N LEU A 476 -2.21 5.10 17.66
CA LEU A 476 -2.38 4.76 19.08
C LEU A 476 -2.65 6.01 19.94
N ALA A 477 -2.06 7.15 19.57
CA ALA A 477 -2.28 8.44 20.24
C ALA A 477 -3.74 8.91 20.17
N PHE A 478 -4.50 8.39 19.20
CA PHE A 478 -5.93 8.63 19.06
C PHE A 478 -6.76 7.52 19.74
N VAL A 479 -6.43 6.25 19.49
CA VAL A 479 -7.22 5.09 19.95
C VAL A 479 -7.23 4.96 21.47
N VAL A 480 -6.08 5.16 22.13
CA VAL A 480 -5.97 4.98 23.59
C VAL A 480 -6.84 6.00 24.34
N PRO A 481 -6.78 7.32 24.06
CA PRO A 481 -7.69 8.28 24.67
C PRO A 481 -9.17 7.99 24.36
N ALA A 482 -9.50 7.64 23.12
CA ALA A 482 -10.88 7.35 22.70
C ALA A 482 -11.48 6.18 23.50
N LEU A 483 -10.78 5.05 23.57
CA LEU A 483 -11.23 3.87 24.34
C LEU A 483 -11.34 4.16 25.83
N SER A 484 -10.37 4.91 26.39
CA SER A 484 -10.40 5.30 27.81
C SER A 484 -11.64 6.13 28.13
N ILE A 485 -11.97 7.10 27.28
CA ILE A 485 -13.16 7.95 27.44
C ILE A 485 -14.46 7.13 27.33
N ILE A 486 -14.54 6.20 26.38
CA ILE A 486 -15.69 5.31 26.23
C ILE A 486 -15.93 4.53 27.52
N VAL A 487 -14.87 3.94 28.09
CA VAL A 487 -14.96 3.19 29.36
C VAL A 487 -15.47 4.10 30.49
N VAL A 488 -14.91 5.30 30.65
CA VAL A 488 -15.34 6.22 31.72
C VAL A 488 -16.80 6.63 31.54
N ASN A 489 -17.23 6.97 30.33
CA ASN A 489 -18.61 7.36 30.06
C ASN A 489 -19.60 6.20 30.28
N VAL A 490 -19.21 4.96 29.95
CA VAL A 490 -20.00 3.76 30.28
C VAL A 490 -20.13 3.61 31.80
N MET A 491 -19.06 3.81 32.57
CA MET A 491 -19.12 3.79 34.04
C MET A 491 -20.04 4.87 34.59
N VAL A 492 -20.01 6.09 34.06
CA VAL A 492 -20.95 7.17 34.44
C VAL A 492 -22.39 6.75 34.19
N VAL A 493 -22.70 6.15 33.04
CA VAL A 493 -24.04 5.66 32.71
C VAL A 493 -24.49 4.56 33.68
N ILE A 494 -23.61 3.61 34.02
CA ILE A 494 -23.90 2.56 35.02
C ILE A 494 -24.25 3.18 36.37
N VAL A 495 -23.47 4.17 36.83
CA VAL A 495 -23.73 4.89 38.09
C VAL A 495 -25.12 5.55 38.07
N VAL A 496 -25.50 6.16 36.94
CA VAL A 496 -26.82 6.78 36.77
C VAL A 496 -27.94 5.73 36.87
N VAL A 497 -27.78 4.59 36.19
CA VAL A 497 -28.78 3.50 36.19
C VAL A 497 -28.94 2.92 37.59
N VAL A 498 -27.84 2.62 38.29
CA VAL A 498 -27.87 2.07 39.65
C VAL A 498 -28.52 3.05 40.62
N LYS A 499 -28.16 4.34 40.56
CA LYS A 499 -28.75 5.38 41.43
C LYS A 499 -30.23 5.59 41.14
N THR A 500 -30.63 5.55 39.87
CA THR A 500 -32.04 5.68 39.46
C THR A 500 -32.87 4.47 39.86
N GLY A 501 -32.31 3.25 39.78
CA GLY A 501 -32.96 2.01 40.19
C GLY A 501 -33.17 1.95 41.71
N ARG A 502 -32.16 2.33 42.50
CA ARG A 502 -32.27 2.41 43.97
C ARG A 502 -33.29 3.47 44.42
N SER A 503 -33.34 4.62 43.77
CA SER A 503 -34.35 5.66 44.05
C SER A 503 -35.76 5.32 43.55
N SER A 504 -35.98 4.18 42.89
CA SER A 504 -37.32 3.70 42.53
C SER A 504 -37.95 2.80 43.61
N VAL A 505 -37.16 2.37 44.59
CA VAL A 505 -37.60 1.48 45.70
C VAL A 505 -38.02 2.28 46.94
N GLY A 506 -37.69 3.57 47.03
CA GLY A 506 -38.26 4.52 48.00
C GLY A 506 -39.11 5.57 47.30
N GLU A 507 -40.37 5.72 47.70
CA GLU A 507 -41.42 6.48 47.00
C GLU A 507 -41.11 7.98 46.75
N GLY A 508 -41.65 8.48 45.63
CA GLY A 508 -42.42 9.74 45.64
C GLY A 508 -41.75 11.02 45.16
N CYS A 509 -40.45 11.27 45.40
CA CYS A 509 -39.88 12.60 45.12
C CYS A 509 -38.60 12.56 44.27
N LYS A 510 -38.72 12.26 42.96
CA LYS A 510 -37.62 12.58 42.03
C LYS A 510 -37.55 14.10 41.89
N SER A 511 -36.44 14.72 42.29
CA SER A 511 -36.21 16.15 42.05
C SER A 511 -36.24 16.44 40.54
N GLN A 512 -36.60 17.66 40.15
CA GLN A 512 -36.56 18.10 38.75
C GLN A 512 -35.17 17.89 38.13
N ASP A 513 -34.12 18.00 38.96
CA ASP A 513 -32.72 17.81 38.57
C ASP A 513 -32.40 16.34 38.27
N LEU A 514 -32.88 15.39 39.07
CA LEU A 514 -32.71 13.95 38.78
C LEU A 514 -33.42 13.55 37.48
N ARG A 515 -34.61 14.09 37.21
CA ARG A 515 -35.32 13.87 35.93
C ARG A 515 -34.56 14.45 34.73
N ASN A 516 -33.98 15.64 34.90
CA ASN A 516 -33.11 16.23 33.89
C ASN A 516 -31.87 15.35 33.68
N MET A 517 -31.21 14.86 34.73
CA MET A 517 -30.03 13.98 34.62
C MET A 517 -30.33 12.66 33.91
N ILE A 518 -31.44 11.99 34.23
CA ILE A 518 -31.89 10.76 33.55
C ILE A 518 -32.13 11.01 32.05
N ARG A 519 -32.56 12.22 31.68
CA ARG A 519 -32.74 12.59 30.27
C ARG A 519 -31.40 12.82 29.56
N ILE A 520 -30.45 13.50 30.22
CA ILE A 520 -29.11 13.75 29.67
C ILE A 520 -28.33 12.43 29.54
N SER A 521 -28.48 11.53 30.52
CA SER A 521 -27.80 10.23 30.52
C SER A 521 -28.26 9.31 29.40
N LYS A 522 -29.51 9.41 28.92
CA LYS A 522 -29.99 8.63 27.76
C LYS A 522 -29.17 8.93 26.50
N ASN A 523 -28.85 10.20 26.27
CA ASN A 523 -28.07 10.61 25.10
C ASN A 523 -26.63 10.05 25.19
N VAL A 524 -26.01 10.14 26.37
CA VAL A 524 -24.67 9.56 26.60
C VAL A 524 -24.69 8.03 26.54
N ALA A 525 -25.71 7.37 27.10
CA ALA A 525 -25.86 5.92 27.13
C ALA A 525 -26.03 5.27 25.75
N LEU A 526 -26.65 5.98 24.80
CA LEU A 526 -26.82 5.49 23.43
C LEU A 526 -25.66 5.91 22.52
N LEU A 527 -25.13 7.12 22.69
CA LEU A 527 -24.08 7.65 21.82
C LEU A 527 -22.70 7.06 22.15
N THR A 528 -22.40 6.79 23.42
CA THR A 528 -21.08 6.26 23.84
C THR A 528 -20.81 4.86 23.29
N PRO A 529 -21.72 3.87 23.38
CA PRO A 529 -21.48 2.56 22.79
C PRO A 529 -21.45 2.60 21.27
N LEU A 530 -22.25 3.47 20.64
CA LEU A 530 -22.23 3.64 19.19
C LEU A 530 -20.84 4.13 18.72
N LEU A 531 -20.29 5.16 19.37
CA LEU A 531 -18.94 5.64 19.09
C LEU A 531 -17.88 4.57 19.40
N GLY A 532 -18.06 3.81 20.48
CA GLY A 532 -17.19 2.67 20.81
C GLY A 532 -17.21 1.56 19.77
N LEU A 533 -18.39 1.23 19.23
CA LEU A 533 -18.54 0.27 18.14
C LEU A 533 -17.93 0.83 16.85
N THR A 534 -18.20 2.08 16.48
CA THR A 534 -17.62 2.71 15.28
C THR A 534 -16.10 2.60 15.31
N TRP A 535 -15.45 3.04 16.38
CA TRP A 535 -13.99 3.05 16.44
C TRP A 535 -13.38 1.69 16.77
N GLY A 536 -14.13 0.80 17.43
CA GLY A 536 -13.75 -0.61 17.60
C GLY A 536 -13.70 -1.35 16.27
N PHE A 537 -14.71 -1.18 15.41
CA PHE A 537 -14.68 -1.69 14.03
C PHE A 537 -13.63 -0.95 13.19
N GLY A 538 -13.39 0.34 13.44
CA GLY A 538 -12.28 1.08 12.85
C GLY A 538 -10.93 0.42 13.14
N LEU A 539 -10.67 0.00 14.37
CA LEU A 539 -9.48 -0.78 14.72
C LEU A 539 -9.48 -2.16 14.06
N ALA A 540 -10.63 -2.84 14.00
CA ALA A 540 -10.75 -4.14 13.34
C ALA A 540 -10.38 -4.07 11.84
N THR A 541 -10.71 -2.99 11.14
CA THR A 541 -10.30 -2.77 9.73
C THR A 541 -8.78 -2.61 9.54
N ILE A 542 -8.05 -2.35 10.63
CA ILE A 542 -6.60 -2.15 10.61
C ILE A 542 -5.88 -3.44 11.00
N VAL A 543 -6.45 -4.21 11.92
CA VAL A 543 -5.95 -5.54 12.31
C VAL A 543 -6.23 -6.58 11.24
N ASP A 544 -7.41 -6.54 10.62
CA ASP A 544 -7.80 -7.37 9.48
C ASP A 544 -8.22 -6.46 8.32
N SER A 545 -7.23 -6.04 7.55
CA SER A 545 -7.43 -5.18 6.36
C SER A 545 -8.04 -5.91 5.16
N HIS A 546 -8.26 -7.22 5.25
CA HIS A 546 -8.80 -8.02 4.14
C HIS A 546 -10.32 -8.22 4.25
N SER A 547 -10.89 -8.12 5.45
CA SER A 547 -12.33 -8.26 5.67
C SER A 547 -13.11 -7.02 5.23
N LEU A 548 -13.74 -7.15 4.05
CA LEU A 548 -14.66 -6.16 3.49
C LEU A 548 -15.87 -5.88 4.41
N ALA A 549 -16.28 -6.87 5.20
CA ALA A 549 -17.35 -6.74 6.17
C ALA A 549 -17.03 -5.67 7.23
N PHE A 550 -15.81 -5.67 7.79
CA PHE A 550 -15.41 -4.67 8.79
C PHE A 550 -15.41 -3.25 8.19
N HIS A 551 -14.96 -3.10 6.96
CA HIS A 551 -14.97 -1.80 6.27
C HIS A 551 -16.39 -1.29 6.00
N ILE A 552 -17.30 -2.15 5.57
CA ILE A 552 -18.72 -1.78 5.38
C ILE A 552 -19.37 -1.43 6.71
N THR A 553 -19.18 -2.24 7.75
CA THR A 553 -19.74 -1.98 9.08
C THR A 553 -19.21 -0.67 9.65
N PHE A 554 -17.91 -0.40 9.52
CA PHE A 554 -17.31 0.87 9.92
C PHE A 554 -17.94 2.07 9.19
N ALA A 555 -18.07 1.99 7.87
CA ALA A 555 -18.68 3.05 7.06
C ALA A 555 -20.16 3.28 7.44
N LEU A 556 -20.91 2.21 7.67
CA LEU A 556 -22.31 2.26 8.07
C LEU A 556 -22.48 2.91 9.47
N LEU A 557 -21.65 2.53 10.43
CA LEU A 557 -21.67 3.10 11.79
C LEU A 557 -21.33 4.59 11.78
N ASN A 558 -20.35 5.02 10.97
CA ASN A 558 -20.05 6.44 10.76
C ASN A 558 -21.24 7.18 10.12
N ALA A 559 -21.90 6.59 9.12
CA ALA A 559 -23.07 7.18 8.47
C ALA A 559 -24.22 7.47 9.43
N PHE A 560 -24.48 6.55 10.36
CA PHE A 560 -25.54 6.71 11.35
C PHE A 560 -25.16 7.62 12.52
N GLN A 561 -23.88 7.93 12.70
CA GLN A 561 -23.40 8.70 13.85
C GLN A 561 -24.03 10.10 13.89
N GLY A 562 -24.01 10.84 12.77
CA GLY A 562 -24.66 12.14 12.66
C GLY A 562 -26.18 12.08 12.85
N PHE A 563 -26.82 11.04 12.31
CA PHE A 563 -28.26 10.80 12.47
C PHE A 563 -28.66 10.57 13.93
N PHE A 564 -27.91 9.76 14.68
CA PHE A 564 -28.20 9.49 16.08
C PHE A 564 -27.97 10.71 16.98
N ILE A 565 -26.98 11.55 16.66
CA ILE A 565 -26.78 12.84 17.34
C ILE A 565 -28.01 13.74 17.13
N LEU A 566 -28.52 13.85 15.90
CA LEU A 566 -29.76 14.59 15.62
C LEU A 566 -30.95 14.00 16.41
N LEU A 567 -31.17 12.68 16.32
CA LEU A 567 -32.33 12.01 16.90
C LEU A 567 -32.36 12.10 18.43
N PHE A 568 -31.29 11.69 19.11
CA PHE A 568 -31.23 11.67 20.58
C PHE A 568 -30.86 13.03 21.16
N GLY A 569 -29.95 13.76 20.52
CA GLY A 569 -29.52 15.09 20.96
C GLY A 569 -30.65 16.13 20.90
N THR A 570 -31.46 16.10 19.84
CA THR A 570 -32.44 17.16 19.57
C THR A 570 -33.89 16.67 19.49
N LEU A 571 -34.23 15.70 18.64
CA LEU A 571 -35.63 15.38 18.30
C LEU A 571 -36.38 14.62 19.41
N LEU A 572 -35.70 13.75 20.13
CA LEU A 572 -36.26 13.00 21.27
C LEU A 572 -36.22 13.80 22.58
N ASP A 573 -35.57 14.97 22.59
CA ASP A 573 -35.62 15.86 23.73
C ASP A 573 -36.98 16.58 23.79
N ARG A 574 -37.78 16.26 24.82
CA ARG A 574 -39.13 16.84 24.97
C ARG A 574 -39.10 18.37 25.10
N LYS A 575 -38.07 18.97 25.72
CA LYS A 575 -38.00 20.44 25.86
C LYS A 575 -37.73 21.06 24.49
N THR A 576 -36.86 20.45 23.69
CA THR A 576 -36.61 20.86 22.30
C THR A 576 -37.89 20.70 21.45
N ARG A 577 -38.61 19.58 21.57
CA ARG A 577 -39.87 19.36 20.85
C ARG A 577 -40.99 20.33 21.25
N GLU A 578 -41.11 20.64 22.54
CA GLU A 578 -42.05 21.66 23.06
C GLU A 578 -41.71 23.05 22.51
N ALA A 579 -40.42 23.43 22.49
CA ALA A 579 -39.96 24.69 21.94
C ALA A 579 -40.16 24.80 20.41
N LEU A 580 -39.85 23.74 19.66
CA LEU A 580 -40.14 23.62 18.22
C LEU A 580 -41.63 23.83 17.94
N ARG A 581 -42.51 23.17 18.71
CA ARG A 581 -43.96 23.34 18.56
C ARG A 581 -44.40 24.77 18.82
N MET A 582 -43.89 25.41 19.87
CA MET A 582 -44.21 26.80 20.21
C MET A 582 -43.75 27.79 19.13
N ASN A 583 -42.55 27.60 18.58
CA ASN A 583 -42.02 28.47 17.54
C ASN A 583 -42.67 28.25 16.18
N CYS A 584 -43.01 27.01 15.81
CA CYS A 584 -43.81 26.73 14.60
C CYS A 584 -45.23 27.32 14.71
N LEU A 585 -45.85 27.30 15.89
CA LEU A 585 -47.15 27.94 16.13
C LEU A 585 -47.05 29.47 16.10
N SER A 586 -45.97 30.05 16.64
CA SER A 586 -45.69 31.49 16.56
C SER A 586 -45.45 31.94 15.10
N SER A 587 -44.69 31.17 14.32
CA SER A 587 -44.45 31.42 12.90
C SER A 587 -45.72 31.28 12.07
N LYS A 588 -46.57 30.26 12.32
CA LYS A 588 -47.90 30.14 11.70
C LYS A 588 -48.82 31.32 12.06
N ARG A 589 -48.80 31.82 13.30
CA ARG A 589 -49.54 33.05 13.67
C ARG A 589 -49.03 34.28 12.95
N LYS A 590 -47.71 34.47 12.85
CA LYS A 590 -47.10 35.60 12.11
C LYS A 590 -47.43 35.54 10.61
N CYS A 591 -47.45 34.36 9.98
CA CYS A 591 -47.89 34.20 8.60
C CYS A 591 -49.40 34.41 8.40
N SER A 592 -50.23 34.10 9.41
CA SER A 592 -51.69 34.29 9.36
C SER A 592 -52.13 35.73 9.64
N LEU A 593 -51.29 36.55 10.29
CA LEU A 593 -51.51 37.98 10.55
C LEU A 593 -50.95 38.89 9.43
N ALA A 594 -50.18 38.32 8.50
CA ALA A 594 -49.59 39.02 7.35
C ALA A 594 -50.35 38.76 6.03
N LYS A 595 -51.43 37.98 6.08
CA LYS A 595 -52.49 37.92 5.07
C LYS A 595 -53.69 38.67 5.61
#